data_AF-A0A285QFL0-F1
#
_entry.id   AF-A0A285QFL0-F1
#
_cell.length_a   1.000
_cell.length_b   1.000
_cell.length_c   1.000
_cell.angle_alpha   90.00
_cell.angle_beta   90.00
_cell.angle_gamma   90.00
#
_symmetry.space_group_name_H-M   'P 1'
#
loop_
_entity.id
_entity.type
_entity.pdbx_description
1 polymer ?
#
loop_
_entity_poly.entity_id
_entity_poly.type
_entity_poly.pdbx_seq_one_letter_code
_entity_poly.pdbx_strand_id
1 'polypeptide(L)'
;MILPLLLAVAQTAPASPPVQGDVIVIAPRLEKELAACLARNCPPAEEVEASLQASVEQFADGRYADARRTLQRAIRRNKDRAATMPGPISSLYATLATVAEHEGESSLWLASARNSVLTLRRHVGEAARPTLEAELAFGDNLVQLGQPDSAGDIYAKAQRLAIARGESRMAAAAAFRRAWLALQQRSHKEAESFANEAVALAGPDNRFMSDLRDIVVMRIALRRGDEGAVDALAARLRQAATVKPLLLTSPPVDDVNSSLLGVVPAEGIRFADVGYWIRPDGRTADAEVLRTSGLGQWGPGILKQIKGRRYVPLTLEAGDPGVFRIDRYTVRASVQFVTGTRVRQRAGRLSVHVVDLTETDALSTVQQQRTAAARVRTET
;
A
#
# COMPACT_ATOMS: atom_id res chain seq x y z
N MET A 1 56.52 27.04 23.18
CA MET A 1 55.86 25.74 22.95
C MET A 1 54.71 25.98 21.96
N ILE A 2 54.91 26.09 20.65
CA ILE A 2 55.16 25.06 19.61
C ILE A 2 54.28 23.81 19.75
N LEU A 3 53.18 23.80 18.95
CA LEU A 3 52.41 22.73 18.23
C LEU A 3 52.18 21.33 18.87
N PRO A 4 51.21 20.50 18.39
CA PRO A 4 50.19 20.68 17.32
C PRO A 4 48.75 20.27 17.75
N LEU A 5 47.63 20.73 17.18
CA LEU A 5 47.08 20.69 15.81
C LEU A 5 47.12 19.30 15.12
N LEU A 6 46.20 18.42 15.51
CA LEU A 6 45.87 17.22 14.72
C LEU A 6 44.71 17.53 13.78
N LEU A 7 45.06 17.80 12.52
CA LEU A 7 44.17 17.63 11.37
C LEU A 7 43.83 16.14 11.24
N ALA A 8 42.55 15.78 11.37
CA ALA A 8 42.04 14.52 10.85
C ALA A 8 41.74 14.72 9.36
N VAL A 9 42.61 14.17 8.52
CA VAL A 9 42.40 14.06 7.07
C VAL A 9 41.22 13.11 6.87
N ALA A 10 40.11 13.64 6.36
CA ALA A 10 39.04 12.82 5.78
C ALA A 10 39.64 12.11 4.56
N GLN A 11 39.87 10.81 4.68
CA GLN A 11 40.22 9.99 3.52
C GLN A 11 38.98 9.96 2.62
N THR A 12 39.08 10.65 1.48
CA THR A 12 38.21 10.43 0.33
C THR A 12 38.43 8.99 -0.14
N ALA A 13 37.50 8.10 0.18
CA ALA A 13 37.45 6.79 -0.45
C ALA A 13 37.27 7.00 -1.96
N PRO A 14 38.09 6.38 -2.83
CA PRO A 14 37.87 6.46 -4.26
C PRO A 14 36.51 5.86 -4.59
N ALA A 15 35.71 6.58 -5.38
CA ALA A 15 34.50 6.04 -5.96
C ALA A 15 34.86 4.83 -6.81
N SER A 16 34.34 3.65 -6.46
CA SER A 16 34.48 2.46 -7.29
C SER A 16 33.91 2.73 -8.69
N PRO A 17 34.61 2.33 -9.76
CA PRO A 17 34.07 2.44 -11.12
C PRO A 17 32.77 1.62 -11.24
N PRO A 18 31.85 2.02 -12.14
CA PRO A 18 30.61 1.30 -12.33
C PRO A 18 30.92 -0.10 -12.84
N VAL A 19 30.65 -1.11 -12.00
CA VAL A 19 30.73 -2.51 -12.41
C VAL A 19 29.55 -2.75 -13.36
N GLN A 20 29.83 -2.74 -14.66
CA GLN A 20 28.99 -3.42 -15.64
C GLN A 20 29.17 -4.92 -15.41
N GLY A 21 28.35 -5.45 -14.51
CA GLY A 21 28.23 -6.87 -14.23
C GLY A 21 26.84 -7.08 -13.67
N ASP A 22 26.14 -8.09 -14.16
CA ASP A 22 24.81 -8.44 -13.68
C ASP A 22 24.85 -8.59 -12.16
N VAL A 23 24.11 -7.73 -11.45
CA VAL A 23 23.89 -7.89 -10.01
C VAL A 23 22.93 -9.06 -9.84
N ILE A 24 23.48 -10.27 -9.74
CA ILE A 24 22.70 -11.47 -9.39
C ILE A 24 22.44 -11.43 -7.89
N VAL A 25 21.27 -10.91 -7.50
CA VAL A 25 20.79 -11.00 -6.12
C VAL A 25 20.33 -12.44 -5.87
N ILE A 26 21.18 -13.27 -5.27
CA ILE A 26 20.78 -14.59 -4.76
C ILE A 26 20.23 -14.40 -3.34
N ALA A 27 18.97 -13.99 -3.23
CA ALA A 27 18.28 -14.05 -1.95
C ALA A 27 17.87 -15.51 -1.64
N PRO A 28 18.08 -16.02 -0.41
CA PRO A 28 17.48 -17.29 -0.02
C PRO A 28 15.95 -17.19 -0.15
N ARG A 29 15.32 -18.22 -0.74
CA ARG A 29 13.86 -18.25 -0.90
C ARG A 29 13.19 -18.25 0.48
N LEU A 30 12.35 -17.27 0.75
CA LEU A 30 11.71 -17.07 2.08
C LEU A 30 10.83 -18.25 2.47
N GLU A 31 10.29 -18.99 1.49
CA GLU A 31 9.59 -20.26 1.73
C GLU A 31 10.49 -21.34 2.35
N LYS A 32 11.77 -21.42 1.98
CA LYS A 32 12.71 -22.37 2.58
C LYS A 32 13.01 -21.98 4.02
N GLU A 33 13.10 -20.69 4.31
CA GLU A 33 13.30 -20.20 5.67
C GLU A 33 12.11 -20.52 6.57
N LEU A 34 10.88 -20.31 6.07
CA LEU A 34 9.67 -20.73 6.77
C LEU A 34 9.65 -22.25 7.00
N ALA A 35 9.98 -23.05 5.98
CA ALA A 35 10.02 -24.51 6.12
C ALA A 35 11.04 -24.95 7.18
N ALA A 36 12.22 -24.34 7.20
CA ALA A 36 13.24 -24.60 8.22
C ALA A 36 12.78 -24.14 9.62
N CYS A 37 12.06 -23.01 9.72
CA CYS A 37 11.46 -22.51 10.96
C CYS A 37 10.48 -23.52 11.55
N LEU A 38 9.57 -24.02 10.71
CA LEU A 38 8.57 -25.01 11.09
C LEU A 38 9.21 -26.34 11.47
N ALA A 39 10.23 -26.80 10.73
CA ALA A 39 10.93 -28.06 11.02
C ALA A 39 11.64 -28.05 12.38
N ARG A 40 12.17 -26.90 12.82
CA ARG A 40 12.81 -26.74 14.13
C ARG A 40 11.86 -26.33 15.25
N ASN A 41 10.54 -26.24 15.00
CA ASN A 41 9.56 -25.70 15.94
C ASN A 41 9.96 -24.32 16.49
N CYS A 42 10.28 -23.39 15.60
CA CYS A 42 10.69 -22.04 15.98
C CYS A 42 9.65 -21.33 16.87
N PRO A 43 10.08 -20.35 17.70
CA PRO A 43 9.16 -19.60 18.55
C PRO A 43 8.03 -18.92 17.73
N PRO A 44 6.81 -18.76 18.30
CA PRO A 44 5.67 -18.20 17.59
C PRO A 44 5.94 -16.85 16.89
N ALA A 45 6.69 -15.95 17.51
CA ALA A 45 7.05 -14.67 16.92
C ALA A 45 7.89 -14.84 15.63
N GLU A 46 8.85 -15.77 15.66
CA GLU A 46 9.70 -16.07 14.50
C GLU A 46 8.89 -16.75 13.39
N GLU A 47 7.98 -17.66 13.74
CA GLU A 47 7.11 -18.32 12.78
C GLU A 47 6.17 -17.34 12.07
N VAL A 48 5.56 -16.42 12.82
CA VAL A 48 4.67 -15.38 12.28
C VAL A 48 5.43 -14.51 11.29
N GLU A 49 6.63 -14.07 11.66
CA GLU A 49 7.50 -13.27 10.80
C GLU A 49 7.88 -14.01 9.51
N ALA A 50 8.38 -15.24 9.63
CA ALA A 50 8.75 -16.07 8.47
C ALA A 50 7.53 -16.35 7.57
N SER A 51 6.34 -16.50 8.16
CA SER A 51 5.10 -16.70 7.40
C SER A 51 4.67 -15.45 6.65
N LEU A 52 4.80 -14.27 7.25
CA LEU A 52 4.53 -12.99 6.60
C LEU A 52 5.47 -12.79 5.40
N GLN A 53 6.78 -12.96 5.61
CA GLN A 53 7.79 -12.82 4.57
C GLN A 53 7.57 -13.78 3.40
N ALA A 54 7.40 -15.09 3.68
CA ALA A 54 7.11 -16.07 2.64
C ALA A 54 5.81 -15.76 1.89
N SER A 55 4.78 -15.26 2.58
CA SER A 55 3.51 -14.89 1.93
C SER A 55 3.64 -13.65 1.04
N VAL A 56 4.49 -12.69 1.41
CA VAL A 56 4.77 -11.49 0.60
C VAL A 56 5.56 -11.87 -0.65
N GLU A 57 6.56 -12.75 -0.55
CA GLU A 57 7.27 -13.31 -1.70
C GLU A 57 6.31 -14.07 -2.63
N GLN A 58 5.48 -14.96 -2.09
CA GLN A 58 4.45 -15.68 -2.85
C GLN A 58 3.47 -14.71 -3.52
N PHE A 59 3.06 -13.64 -2.83
CA PHE A 59 2.20 -12.61 -3.38
C PHE A 59 2.89 -11.84 -4.52
N ALA A 60 4.14 -11.39 -4.33
CA ALA A 60 4.95 -10.73 -5.35
C ALA A 60 5.20 -11.65 -6.55
N ASP A 61 5.18 -12.97 -6.36
CA ASP A 61 5.22 -13.94 -7.47
C ASP A 61 3.88 -14.19 -8.17
N GLY A 62 2.81 -13.55 -7.73
CA GLY A 62 1.46 -13.79 -8.25
C GLY A 62 0.88 -15.14 -7.80
N ARG A 63 1.54 -15.84 -6.87
CA ARG A 63 1.09 -17.10 -6.26
C ARG A 63 0.11 -16.83 -5.12
N TYR A 64 -0.97 -16.11 -5.41
CA TYR A 64 -1.96 -15.68 -4.40
C TYR A 64 -2.57 -16.84 -3.62
N ALA A 65 -2.85 -17.96 -4.28
CA ALA A 65 -3.40 -19.14 -3.62
C ALA A 65 -2.41 -19.73 -2.60
N ASP A 66 -1.10 -19.66 -2.87
CA ASP A 66 -0.05 -20.13 -1.96
C ASP A 66 0.08 -19.19 -0.77
N ALA A 67 0.17 -17.87 -1.03
CA ALA A 67 0.20 -16.82 -0.01
C ALA A 67 -1.00 -16.94 0.96
N ARG A 68 -2.21 -17.14 0.42
CA ARG A 68 -3.42 -17.37 1.22
C ARG A 68 -3.25 -18.60 2.11
N ARG A 69 -2.80 -19.75 1.57
CA ARG A 69 -2.64 -20.98 2.34
C ARG A 69 -1.59 -20.82 3.43
N THR A 70 -0.48 -20.15 3.16
CA THR A 70 0.58 -19.82 4.12
C THR A 70 0.01 -19.01 5.28
N LEU A 71 -0.67 -17.89 4.99
CA LEU A 71 -1.25 -17.00 6.00
C LEU A 71 -2.35 -17.67 6.83
N GLN A 72 -3.26 -18.41 6.19
CA GLN A 72 -4.31 -19.13 6.91
C GLN A 72 -3.74 -20.21 7.85
N ARG A 73 -2.66 -20.88 7.45
CA ARG A 73 -1.96 -21.86 8.31
C ARG A 73 -1.28 -21.16 9.49
N ALA A 74 -0.58 -20.05 9.25
CA ALA A 74 0.05 -19.25 10.30
C ALA A 74 -0.97 -18.72 11.32
N ILE A 75 -2.10 -18.17 10.84
CA ILE A 75 -3.20 -17.73 11.70
C ILE A 75 -3.74 -18.90 12.53
N ARG A 76 -3.99 -20.07 11.92
CA ARG A 76 -4.50 -21.23 12.66
C ARG A 76 -3.57 -21.66 13.80
N ARG A 77 -2.25 -21.63 13.60
CA ARG A 77 -1.26 -22.00 14.61
C ARG A 77 -1.08 -20.93 15.70
N ASN A 78 -1.24 -19.65 15.36
CA ASN A 78 -0.83 -18.55 16.23
C ASN A 78 -1.96 -17.68 16.78
N LYS A 79 -3.22 -17.85 16.33
CA LYS A 79 -4.36 -16.99 16.74
C LYS A 79 -4.56 -16.92 18.26
N ASP A 80 -4.27 -18.01 18.99
CA ASP A 80 -4.46 -18.06 20.44
C ASP A 80 -3.35 -17.31 21.20
N ARG A 81 -2.30 -16.86 20.48
CA ARG A 81 -1.24 -15.98 20.99
C ARG A 81 -1.57 -14.50 20.83
N ALA A 82 -2.78 -14.14 20.40
CA ALA A 82 -3.20 -12.76 20.19
C ALA A 82 -3.07 -11.88 21.44
N ALA A 83 -3.18 -12.45 22.64
CA ALA A 83 -2.97 -11.70 23.89
C ALA A 83 -1.52 -11.26 24.09
N THR A 84 -0.55 -12.09 23.70
CA THR A 84 0.89 -11.81 23.87
C THR A 84 1.52 -11.16 22.65
N MET A 85 0.91 -11.31 21.46
CA MET A 85 1.42 -10.79 20.19
C MET A 85 0.31 -10.14 19.34
N PRO A 86 -0.45 -9.17 19.87
CA PRO A 86 -1.62 -8.64 19.16
C PRO A 86 -1.27 -7.96 17.83
N GLY A 87 -0.15 -7.23 17.77
CA GLY A 87 0.36 -6.62 16.54
C GLY A 87 0.66 -7.65 15.46
N PRO A 88 1.59 -8.60 15.68
CA PRO A 88 1.93 -9.63 14.71
C PRO A 88 0.72 -10.46 14.22
N ILE A 89 -0.20 -10.83 15.10
CA ILE A 89 -1.42 -11.56 14.70
C ILE A 89 -2.36 -10.67 13.88
N SER A 90 -2.48 -9.39 14.24
CA SER A 90 -3.24 -8.42 13.43
C SER A 90 -2.63 -8.26 12.04
N SER A 91 -1.30 -8.21 11.92
CA SER A 91 -0.58 -8.15 10.64
C SER A 91 -0.87 -9.36 9.76
N LEU A 92 -0.90 -10.58 10.30
CA LEU A 92 -1.29 -11.77 9.52
C LEU A 92 -2.68 -11.63 8.88
N TYR A 93 -3.64 -11.10 9.65
CA TYR A 93 -4.99 -10.85 9.14
C TYR A 93 -5.02 -9.72 8.11
N ALA A 94 -4.28 -8.63 8.32
CA ALA A 94 -4.18 -7.53 7.37
C ALA A 94 -3.56 -7.98 6.04
N THR A 95 -2.45 -8.72 6.09
CA THR A 95 -1.83 -9.30 4.89
C THR A 95 -2.77 -10.28 4.19
N LEU A 96 -3.48 -11.13 4.94
CA LEU A 96 -4.47 -12.03 4.36
C LEU A 96 -5.63 -11.27 3.68
N ALA A 97 -6.03 -10.12 4.20
CA ALA A 97 -7.02 -9.26 3.56
C ALA A 97 -6.54 -8.77 2.19
N THR A 98 -5.30 -8.28 2.08
CA THR A 98 -4.69 -7.89 0.80
C THR A 98 -4.57 -9.06 -0.18
N VAL A 99 -4.14 -10.24 0.28
CA VAL A 99 -4.10 -11.42 -0.60
C VAL A 99 -5.50 -11.79 -1.09
N ALA A 100 -6.50 -11.79 -0.20
CA ALA A 100 -7.88 -12.12 -0.54
C ALA A 100 -8.52 -11.09 -1.48
N GLU A 101 -8.14 -9.81 -1.38
CA GLU A 101 -8.52 -8.77 -2.34
C GLU A 101 -8.05 -9.12 -3.76
N HIS A 102 -6.76 -9.39 -3.93
CA HIS A 102 -6.19 -9.69 -5.24
C HIS A 102 -6.64 -11.06 -5.77
N GLU A 103 -6.94 -11.99 -4.88
CA GLU A 103 -7.57 -13.27 -5.22
C GLU A 103 -9.09 -13.15 -5.41
N GLY A 104 -9.72 -12.02 -5.13
CA GLY A 104 -11.16 -11.83 -5.24
C GLY A 104 -12.06 -12.65 -4.35
N GLU A 105 -11.55 -13.10 -3.22
CA GLU A 105 -12.32 -13.76 -2.17
C GLU A 105 -12.96 -12.72 -1.24
N SER A 106 -13.98 -12.00 -1.70
CA SER A 106 -14.54 -10.85 -0.97
C SER A 106 -14.99 -11.17 0.47
N SER A 107 -15.53 -12.36 0.72
CA SER A 107 -15.89 -12.77 2.09
C SER A 107 -14.67 -12.96 2.99
N LEU A 108 -13.59 -13.54 2.47
CA LEU A 108 -12.34 -13.69 3.20
C LEU A 108 -11.64 -12.35 3.40
N TRP A 109 -11.70 -11.48 2.39
CA TRP A 109 -11.20 -10.11 2.44
C TRP A 109 -11.84 -9.34 3.58
N LEU A 110 -13.18 -9.25 3.60
CA LEU A 110 -13.92 -8.56 4.66
C LEU A 110 -13.64 -9.17 6.04
N ALA A 111 -13.70 -10.50 6.16
CA ALA A 111 -13.49 -11.19 7.43
C ALA A 111 -12.07 -10.97 7.99
N SER A 112 -11.05 -11.01 7.13
CA SER A 112 -9.66 -10.83 7.54
C SER A 112 -9.37 -9.38 7.93
N ALA A 113 -9.83 -8.40 7.14
CA ALA A 113 -9.69 -6.98 7.48
C ALA A 113 -10.37 -6.66 8.83
N ARG A 114 -11.57 -7.20 9.08
CA ARG A 114 -12.27 -7.06 10.36
C ARG A 114 -11.51 -7.73 11.51
N ASN A 115 -10.98 -8.93 11.31
CA ASN A 115 -10.24 -9.65 12.35
C ASN A 115 -8.93 -8.95 12.74
N SER A 116 -8.25 -8.30 11.80
CA SER A 116 -7.09 -7.45 12.09
C SER A 116 -7.42 -6.38 13.14
N VAL A 117 -8.56 -5.69 12.99
CA VAL A 117 -9.04 -4.70 13.95
C VAL A 117 -9.47 -5.34 15.27
N LEU A 118 -10.25 -6.42 15.21
CA LEU A 118 -10.78 -7.06 16.43
C LEU A 118 -9.69 -7.62 17.34
N THR A 119 -8.61 -8.15 16.77
CA THR A 119 -7.44 -8.59 17.54
C THR A 119 -6.85 -7.42 18.34
N LEU A 120 -6.65 -6.26 17.73
CA LEU A 120 -6.08 -5.09 18.40
C LEU A 120 -7.05 -4.48 19.41
N ARG A 121 -8.34 -4.33 19.05
CA ARG A 121 -9.37 -3.85 19.98
C ARG A 121 -9.41 -4.67 21.27
N ARG A 122 -9.33 -6.00 21.17
CA ARG A 122 -9.41 -6.91 22.32
C ARG A 122 -8.19 -6.85 23.23
N HIS A 123 -7.00 -6.72 22.66
CA HIS A 123 -5.74 -6.96 23.39
C HIS A 123 -4.87 -5.71 23.58
N VAL A 124 -5.12 -4.64 22.82
CA VAL A 124 -4.41 -3.35 22.91
C VAL A 124 -5.35 -2.23 23.38
N GLY A 125 -6.63 -2.32 23.01
CA GLY A 125 -7.66 -1.37 23.37
C GLY A 125 -8.15 -0.55 22.17
N GLU A 126 -9.41 -0.13 22.23
CA GLU A 126 -10.13 0.45 21.08
C GLU A 126 -9.56 1.79 20.61
N ALA A 127 -9.10 2.63 21.54
CA ALA A 127 -8.58 3.96 21.24
C ALA A 127 -7.04 3.99 21.16
N ALA A 128 -6.37 2.84 21.24
CA ALA A 128 -4.92 2.77 21.09
C ALA A 128 -4.55 3.06 19.64
N ARG A 129 -3.42 3.75 19.43
CA ARG A 129 -2.97 4.17 18.09
C ARG A 129 -2.91 3.01 17.07
N PRO A 130 -2.31 1.83 17.36
CA PRO A 130 -2.32 0.72 16.39
C PRO A 130 -3.72 0.25 16.01
N THR A 131 -4.67 0.29 16.96
CA THR A 131 -6.07 -0.03 16.70
C THR A 131 -6.70 1.01 15.78
N LEU A 132 -6.49 2.31 16.04
CA LEU A 132 -7.00 3.38 15.19
C LEU A 132 -6.42 3.30 13.77
N GLU A 133 -5.13 2.99 13.61
CA GLU A 133 -4.51 2.76 12.30
C GLU A 133 -5.18 1.60 11.56
N ALA A 134 -5.44 0.48 12.24
CA ALA A 134 -6.16 -0.66 11.65
C ALA A 134 -7.63 -0.35 11.32
N GLU A 135 -8.30 0.50 12.11
CA GLU A 135 -9.67 0.96 11.83
C GLU A 135 -9.73 1.78 10.54
N LEU A 136 -8.81 2.72 10.38
CA LEU A 136 -8.72 3.51 9.16
C LEU A 136 -8.45 2.61 7.95
N ALA A 137 -7.53 1.65 8.08
CA ALA A 137 -7.31 0.65 7.03
C ALA A 137 -8.58 -0.19 6.76
N PHE A 138 -9.33 -0.59 7.79
CA PHE A 138 -10.58 -1.32 7.60
C PHE A 138 -11.63 -0.48 6.87
N GLY A 139 -11.75 0.81 7.18
CA GLY A 139 -12.56 1.74 6.39
C GLY A 139 -12.11 1.80 4.93
N ASP A 140 -10.80 1.85 4.67
CA ASP A 140 -10.25 1.87 3.31
C ASP A 140 -10.66 0.59 2.54
N ASN A 141 -10.65 -0.58 3.21
CA ASN A 141 -11.14 -1.84 2.64
C ASN A 141 -12.64 -1.83 2.36
N LEU A 142 -13.46 -1.23 3.24
CA LEU A 142 -14.90 -1.12 3.06
C LEU A 142 -15.26 -0.26 1.83
N VAL A 143 -14.53 0.83 1.58
CA VAL A 143 -14.70 1.62 0.35
C VAL A 143 -14.49 0.74 -0.89
N GLN A 144 -13.42 -0.05 -0.92
CA GLN A 144 -13.10 -0.91 -2.07
C GLN A 144 -14.07 -2.08 -2.23
N LEU A 145 -14.67 -2.56 -1.14
CA LEU A 145 -15.75 -3.55 -1.14
C LEU A 145 -17.11 -2.96 -1.52
N GLY A 146 -17.20 -1.66 -1.83
CA GLY A 146 -18.44 -0.99 -2.22
C GLY A 146 -19.36 -0.67 -1.03
N GLN A 147 -18.80 -0.49 0.17
CA GLN A 147 -19.52 -0.16 1.40
C GLN A 147 -19.11 1.24 1.94
N PRO A 148 -19.36 2.32 1.17
CA PRO A 148 -18.90 3.67 1.53
C PRO A 148 -19.55 4.20 2.81
N ASP A 149 -20.82 3.87 3.08
CA ASP A 149 -21.53 4.33 4.29
C ASP A 149 -20.87 3.77 5.55
N SER A 150 -20.64 2.45 5.58
CA SER A 150 -19.93 1.80 6.68
C SER A 150 -18.49 2.31 6.83
N ALA A 151 -17.80 2.62 5.73
CA ALA A 151 -16.48 3.26 5.81
C ALA A 151 -16.56 4.65 6.47
N GLY A 152 -17.57 5.45 6.11
CA GLY A 152 -17.84 6.75 6.72
C GLY A 152 -18.03 6.68 8.24
N ASP A 153 -18.82 5.72 8.70
CA ASP A 153 -19.03 5.47 10.14
C ASP A 153 -17.73 5.10 10.86
N ILE A 154 -16.90 4.24 10.26
CA ILE A 154 -15.61 3.84 10.81
C ILE A 154 -14.66 5.04 10.92
N TYR A 155 -14.56 5.88 9.87
CA TYR A 155 -13.72 7.07 9.92
C TYR A 155 -14.20 8.08 10.97
N ALA A 156 -15.51 8.34 11.04
CA ALA A 156 -16.08 9.25 12.03
C ALA A 156 -15.85 8.75 13.47
N LYS A 157 -15.99 7.44 13.69
CA LYS A 157 -15.68 6.81 14.98
C LYS A 157 -14.21 6.94 15.34
N ALA A 158 -13.31 6.58 14.42
CA ALA A 158 -11.86 6.65 14.65
C ALA A 158 -11.42 8.10 14.94
N GLN A 159 -11.96 9.08 14.22
CA GLN A 159 -11.71 10.49 14.48
C GLN A 159 -12.11 10.89 15.91
N ARG A 160 -13.34 10.58 16.33
CA ARG A 160 -13.84 10.91 17.67
C ARG A 160 -13.00 10.27 18.77
N LEU A 161 -12.62 9.00 18.61
CA LEU A 161 -11.76 8.30 19.56
C LEU A 161 -10.36 8.92 19.63
N ALA A 162 -9.79 9.29 18.47
CA ALA A 162 -8.50 9.95 18.40
C ALA A 162 -8.50 11.32 19.10
N ILE A 163 -9.54 12.14 18.86
CA ILE A 163 -9.72 13.44 19.54
C ILE A 163 -9.80 13.24 21.05
N ALA A 164 -10.62 12.28 21.52
CA ALA A 164 -10.77 12.00 22.94
C ALA A 164 -9.48 11.52 23.62
N ARG A 165 -8.49 11.05 22.85
CA ARG A 165 -7.18 10.63 23.34
C ARG A 165 -6.05 11.62 23.07
N GLY A 166 -6.35 12.78 22.47
CA GLY A 166 -5.33 13.75 22.07
C GLY A 166 -4.42 13.25 20.94
N GLU A 167 -4.84 12.25 20.18
CA GLU A 167 -4.10 11.68 19.05
C GLU A 167 -4.34 12.52 17.79
N SER A 168 -3.84 13.77 17.77
CA SER A 168 -4.06 14.74 16.69
C SER A 168 -3.75 14.20 15.30
N ARG A 169 -2.66 13.43 15.15
CA ARG A 169 -2.28 12.82 13.88
C ARG A 169 -3.34 11.82 13.38
N MET A 170 -3.92 11.02 14.27
CA MET A 170 -4.95 10.05 13.91
C MET A 170 -6.29 10.72 13.65
N ALA A 171 -6.63 11.75 14.43
CA ALA A 171 -7.83 12.56 14.22
C ALA A 171 -7.81 13.23 12.84
N ALA A 172 -6.69 13.85 12.48
CA ALA A 172 -6.50 14.47 11.17
C ALA A 172 -6.51 13.45 10.03
N ALA A 173 -5.86 12.29 10.20
CA ALA A 173 -5.87 11.22 9.20
C ALA A 173 -7.28 10.64 8.95
N ALA A 174 -8.11 10.57 9.99
CA ALA A 174 -9.50 10.15 9.89
C ALA A 174 -10.37 11.21 9.19
N ALA A 175 -10.23 12.49 9.57
CA ALA A 175 -10.92 13.61 8.92
C ALA A 175 -10.56 13.69 7.42
N PHE A 176 -9.28 13.52 7.07
CA PHE A 176 -8.84 13.49 5.67
C PHE A 176 -9.49 12.34 4.88
N ARG A 177 -9.63 11.14 5.46
CA ARG A 177 -10.34 10.02 4.81
C ARG A 177 -11.82 10.31 4.61
N ARG A 178 -12.48 11.01 5.55
CA ARG A 178 -13.84 11.52 5.37
C ARG A 178 -13.92 12.52 4.21
N ALA A 179 -12.95 13.43 4.10
CA ALA A 179 -12.84 14.36 2.98
C ALA A 179 -12.71 13.64 1.63
N TRP A 180 -11.83 12.64 1.57
CA TRP A 180 -11.62 11.85 0.37
C TRP A 180 -12.86 11.04 -0.03
N LEU A 181 -13.53 10.44 0.95
CA LEU A 181 -14.77 9.70 0.73
C LEU A 181 -15.89 10.62 0.22
N ALA A 182 -16.07 11.80 0.83
CA ALA A 182 -17.02 12.81 0.37
C ALA A 182 -16.68 13.30 -1.04
N LEU A 183 -15.39 13.47 -1.36
CA LEU A 183 -14.94 13.77 -2.71
C LEU A 183 -15.39 12.65 -3.65
N GLN A 184 -15.15 11.36 -3.36
CA GLN A 184 -15.60 10.28 -4.25
C GLN A 184 -17.12 10.27 -4.48
N GLN A 185 -17.90 10.62 -3.47
CA GLN A 185 -19.36 10.74 -3.54
C GLN A 185 -19.87 12.02 -4.21
N ARG A 186 -18.97 12.90 -4.69
CA ARG A 186 -19.26 14.20 -5.31
C ARG A 186 -19.91 15.22 -4.36
N SER A 187 -19.80 14.99 -3.06
CA SER A 187 -20.17 15.92 -1.99
C SER A 187 -19.07 16.94 -1.77
N HIS A 188 -18.91 17.87 -2.73
CA HIS A 188 -17.75 18.78 -2.77
C HIS A 188 -17.65 19.71 -1.55
N LYS A 189 -18.79 20.17 -1.01
CA LYS A 189 -18.80 21.05 0.17
C LYS A 189 -18.33 20.31 1.42
N GLU A 190 -18.79 19.09 1.62
CA GLU A 190 -18.39 18.21 2.71
C GLU A 190 -16.93 17.80 2.58
N ALA A 191 -16.47 17.51 1.36
CA ALA A 191 -15.08 17.18 1.08
C ALA A 191 -14.14 18.33 1.49
N GLU A 192 -14.47 19.57 1.10
CA GLU A 192 -13.71 20.75 1.49
C GLU A 192 -13.76 21.00 3.00
N SER A 193 -14.93 20.86 3.62
CA SER A 193 -15.11 21.01 5.07
C SER A 193 -14.24 20.03 5.86
N PHE A 194 -14.31 18.73 5.55
CA PHE A 194 -13.50 17.72 6.24
C PHE A 194 -12.00 17.87 5.96
N ALA A 195 -11.60 18.36 4.78
CA ALA A 195 -10.19 18.62 4.47
C ALA A 195 -9.65 19.78 5.32
N ASN A 196 -10.42 20.85 5.49
CA ASN A 196 -10.07 21.96 6.37
C ASN A 196 -10.07 21.52 7.85
N GLU A 197 -11.03 20.69 8.27
CA GLU A 197 -11.05 20.08 9.61
C GLU A 197 -9.78 19.24 9.86
N ALA A 198 -9.33 18.46 8.86
CA ALA A 198 -8.10 17.69 8.97
C ALA A 198 -6.88 18.57 9.23
N VAL A 199 -6.75 19.71 8.54
CA VAL A 199 -5.68 20.70 8.79
C VAL A 199 -5.78 21.26 10.21
N ALA A 200 -6.98 21.64 10.66
CA ALA A 200 -7.18 22.16 12.00
C ALA A 200 -6.80 21.14 13.09
N LEU A 201 -7.17 19.87 12.91
CA LEU A 201 -6.81 18.78 13.84
C LEU A 201 -5.32 18.45 13.83
N ALA A 202 -4.65 18.58 12.68
CA ALA A 202 -3.22 18.32 12.53
C ALA A 202 -2.35 19.40 13.18
N GLY A 203 -2.88 20.62 13.33
CA GLY A 203 -2.17 21.80 13.81
C GLY A 203 -1.62 22.67 12.68
N PRO A 204 -1.42 23.99 12.93
CA PRO A 204 -1.10 24.98 11.90
C PRO A 204 0.22 24.73 11.15
N ASP A 205 1.19 24.10 11.82
CA ASP A 205 2.52 23.85 11.23
C ASP A 205 2.59 22.53 10.42
N ASN A 206 1.48 21.78 10.34
CA ASN A 206 1.45 20.52 9.62
C ASN A 206 1.31 20.75 8.11
N ARG A 207 2.45 21.03 7.45
CA ARG A 207 2.51 21.24 6.00
C ARG A 207 1.95 20.05 5.21
N PHE A 208 2.25 18.82 5.64
CA PHE A 208 1.77 17.62 4.96
C PHE A 208 0.24 17.58 4.87
N MET A 209 -0.47 17.87 5.97
CA MET A 209 -1.93 17.89 5.94
C MET A 209 -2.48 19.07 5.14
N SER A 210 -1.79 20.21 5.15
CA SER A 210 -2.14 21.36 4.28
C SER A 210 -2.02 21.00 2.79
N ASP A 211 -0.95 20.31 2.40
CA ASP A 211 -0.73 19.85 1.03
C ASP A 211 -1.82 18.84 0.62
N LEU A 212 -2.20 17.91 1.51
CA LEU A 212 -3.30 16.97 1.29
C LEU A 212 -4.65 17.68 1.11
N ARG A 213 -4.95 18.71 1.90
CA ARG A 213 -6.15 19.55 1.73
C ARG A 213 -6.13 20.24 0.37
N ASP A 214 -5.00 20.80 -0.04
CA ASP A 214 -4.85 21.47 -1.33
C ASP A 214 -5.08 20.48 -2.51
N ILE A 215 -4.68 19.22 -2.38
CA ILE A 215 -4.98 18.17 -3.37
C ILE A 215 -6.49 17.91 -3.47
N VAL A 216 -7.23 17.88 -2.35
CA VAL A 216 -8.69 17.73 -2.36
C VAL A 216 -9.34 18.92 -3.08
N VAL A 217 -8.93 20.15 -2.75
CA VAL A 217 -9.45 21.38 -3.38
C VAL A 217 -9.16 21.38 -4.89
N MET A 218 -7.93 21.04 -5.29
CA MET A 218 -7.55 20.93 -6.70
C MET A 218 -8.41 19.89 -7.45
N ARG A 219 -8.70 18.74 -6.83
CA ARG A 219 -9.58 17.72 -7.45
C ARG A 219 -11.04 18.18 -7.56
N ILE A 220 -11.52 18.99 -6.63
CA ILE A 220 -12.84 19.65 -6.75
C ILE A 220 -12.84 20.62 -7.93
N ALA A 221 -11.77 21.43 -8.09
CA ALA A 221 -11.63 22.38 -9.19
C ALA A 221 -11.61 21.66 -10.56
N LEU A 222 -10.84 20.58 -10.70
CA LEU A 222 -10.83 19.76 -11.93
C LEU A 222 -12.22 19.25 -12.30
N ARG A 223 -13.01 18.79 -11.33
CA ARG A 223 -14.38 18.31 -11.57
C ARG A 223 -15.37 19.42 -11.92
N ARG A 224 -15.02 20.67 -11.63
CA ARG A 224 -15.75 21.87 -12.05
C ARG A 224 -15.27 22.41 -13.40
N GLY A 225 -14.30 21.75 -14.05
CA GLY A 225 -13.79 22.12 -15.37
C GLY A 225 -12.54 23.01 -15.35
N ASP A 226 -11.89 23.20 -14.20
CA ASP A 226 -10.62 23.93 -14.15
C ASP A 226 -9.45 23.01 -14.54
N GLU A 227 -9.10 23.03 -15.82
CA GLU A 227 -8.00 22.23 -16.40
C GLU A 227 -6.61 22.68 -15.91
N GLY A 228 -6.47 23.93 -15.45
CA GLY A 228 -5.21 24.51 -14.98
C GLY A 228 -4.88 24.18 -13.52
N ALA A 229 -5.84 23.66 -12.76
CA ALA A 229 -5.72 23.43 -11.32
C ALA A 229 -4.53 22.51 -10.93
N VAL A 230 -4.21 21.51 -11.76
CA VAL A 230 -3.08 20.59 -11.51
C VAL A 230 -1.75 21.33 -11.60
N ASP A 231 -1.54 22.07 -12.69
CA ASP A 231 -0.27 22.76 -12.93
C ASP A 231 -0.09 23.92 -11.92
N ALA A 232 -1.16 24.61 -11.57
CA ALA A 232 -1.15 25.64 -10.52
C ALA A 232 -0.78 25.09 -9.14
N LEU A 233 -1.26 23.88 -8.78
CA LEU A 233 -0.86 23.24 -7.53
C LEU A 233 0.57 22.69 -7.60
N ALA A 234 0.95 22.05 -8.70
CA ALA A 234 2.28 21.50 -8.91
C ALA A 234 3.38 22.59 -8.86
N ALA A 235 3.10 23.80 -9.32
CA ALA A 235 4.04 24.92 -9.24
C ALA A 235 4.34 25.36 -7.80
N ARG A 236 3.41 25.16 -6.86
CA ARG A 236 3.54 25.58 -5.45
C ARG A 236 4.12 24.49 -4.56
N LEU A 237 3.84 23.23 -4.86
CA LEU A 237 4.26 22.11 -4.03
C LEU A 237 5.62 21.57 -4.45
N ARG A 238 6.41 21.16 -3.46
CA ARG A 238 7.66 20.42 -3.64
C ARG A 238 7.77 19.38 -2.52
N GLN A 239 8.19 18.18 -2.88
CA GLN A 239 8.43 17.10 -1.91
C GLN A 239 9.85 16.54 -2.06
N ALA A 240 10.43 16.05 -0.97
CA ALA A 240 11.69 15.32 -1.04
C ALA A 240 11.48 13.95 -1.70
N ALA A 241 12.46 13.49 -2.49
CA ALA A 241 12.38 12.19 -3.16
C ALA A 241 12.44 10.97 -2.21
N THR A 242 12.90 11.19 -0.97
CA THR A 242 12.92 10.17 0.09
C THR A 242 11.55 9.89 0.71
N VAL A 243 10.56 10.74 0.44
CA VAL A 243 9.18 10.58 0.90
C VAL A 243 8.36 9.90 -0.18
N LYS A 244 7.37 9.09 0.20
CA LYS A 244 6.43 8.48 -0.73
C LYS A 244 5.84 9.56 -1.65
N PRO A 245 5.99 9.44 -2.99
CA PRO A 245 5.49 10.45 -3.91
C PRO A 245 3.98 10.64 -3.82
N LEU A 246 3.54 11.87 -3.56
CA LEU A 246 2.12 12.23 -3.53
C LEU A 246 1.54 12.38 -4.94
N LEU A 247 0.50 11.60 -5.25
CA LEU A 247 -0.22 11.64 -6.51
C LEU A 247 -1.24 12.79 -6.51
N LEU A 248 -1.07 13.75 -7.42
CA LEU A 248 -2.03 14.83 -7.64
C LEU A 248 -3.25 14.30 -8.39
N THR A 249 -3.04 13.75 -9.58
CA THR A 249 -4.11 13.22 -10.43
C THR A 249 -3.67 11.99 -11.19
N SER A 250 -4.64 11.15 -11.53
CA SER A 250 -4.48 10.01 -12.42
C SER A 250 -5.70 9.94 -13.32
N PRO A 251 -5.53 9.68 -14.63
CA PRO A 251 -6.63 9.26 -15.48
C PRO A 251 -7.30 8.01 -14.92
N PRO A 252 -8.59 7.78 -15.24
CA PRO A 252 -9.22 6.49 -14.96
C PRO A 252 -8.49 5.38 -15.72
N VAL A 253 -8.53 4.17 -15.18
CA VAL A 253 -8.14 2.99 -15.95
C VAL A 253 -9.23 2.72 -16.99
N ASP A 254 -8.85 2.43 -18.23
CA ASP A 254 -9.79 2.08 -19.30
C ASP A 254 -10.70 0.92 -18.84
N ASP A 255 -11.97 0.92 -19.28
CA ASP A 255 -12.94 -0.09 -18.81
C ASP A 255 -12.51 -1.49 -19.23
N VAL A 256 -12.04 -2.28 -18.27
CA VAL A 256 -11.63 -3.67 -18.47
C VAL A 256 -12.77 -4.60 -18.86
N ASN A 257 -14.02 -4.13 -18.76
CA ASN A 257 -15.22 -4.83 -19.22
C ASN A 257 -15.67 -4.39 -20.62
N SER A 258 -15.03 -3.37 -21.22
CA SER A 258 -15.32 -2.95 -22.60
C SER A 258 -14.67 -3.93 -23.58
N SER A 259 -15.50 -4.71 -24.27
CA SER A 259 -15.08 -5.65 -25.30
C SER A 259 -16.04 -5.52 -26.49
N LEU A 260 -15.48 -5.39 -27.69
CA LEU A 260 -16.23 -5.39 -28.96
C LEU A 260 -16.86 -6.77 -29.29
N LEU A 261 -16.44 -7.84 -28.61
CA LEU A 261 -16.77 -9.23 -28.94
C LEU A 261 -17.59 -9.96 -27.85
N GLY A 262 -18.14 -9.25 -26.88
CA GLY A 262 -18.92 -9.84 -25.78
C GLY A 262 -18.09 -10.23 -24.55
N VAL A 263 -18.78 -10.91 -23.61
CA VAL A 263 -18.39 -11.18 -22.21
C VAL A 263 -16.95 -11.65 -22.09
N VAL A 264 -16.11 -10.89 -21.37
CA VAL A 264 -14.76 -11.37 -21.01
C VAL A 264 -14.91 -12.53 -20.01
N PRO A 265 -14.26 -13.68 -20.24
CA PRO A 265 -14.30 -14.78 -19.29
C PRO A 265 -13.83 -14.30 -17.92
N ALA A 266 -14.67 -14.49 -16.91
CA ALA A 266 -14.38 -14.18 -15.50
C ALA A 266 -13.33 -15.15 -14.90
N GLU A 267 -12.85 -16.11 -15.70
CA GLU A 267 -11.90 -17.14 -15.30
C GLU A 267 -10.48 -16.58 -15.18
N GLY A 268 -9.81 -17.03 -14.10
CA GLY A 268 -8.42 -16.70 -13.81
C GLY A 268 -8.20 -15.35 -13.15
N ILE A 269 -6.96 -15.14 -12.71
CA ILE A 269 -6.44 -13.85 -12.27
C ILE A 269 -5.40 -13.45 -13.29
N ARG A 270 -5.48 -12.22 -13.78
CA ARG A 270 -4.49 -11.66 -14.70
C ARG A 270 -3.77 -10.52 -14.00
N PHE A 271 -2.46 -10.41 -14.17
CA PHE A 271 -1.74 -9.29 -13.58
C PHE A 271 -0.62 -8.80 -14.49
N ALA A 272 -0.18 -7.57 -14.24
CA ALA A 272 1.09 -7.05 -14.74
C ALA A 272 1.78 -6.20 -13.67
N ASP A 273 3.10 -6.33 -13.60
CA ASP A 273 3.97 -5.42 -12.87
C ASP A 273 4.45 -4.38 -13.84
N VAL A 274 4.24 -3.11 -13.49
CA VAL A 274 4.56 -2.00 -14.36
C VAL A 274 5.57 -1.10 -13.66
N GLY A 275 6.76 -1.02 -14.25
CA GLY A 275 7.81 -0.12 -13.84
C GLY A 275 7.62 1.25 -14.48
N TYR A 276 7.90 2.31 -13.74
CA TYR A 276 7.88 3.68 -14.28
C TYR A 276 8.73 4.63 -13.43
N TRP A 277 9.22 5.69 -14.06
CA TRP A 277 9.91 6.78 -13.38
C TRP A 277 8.95 7.93 -13.06
N ILE A 278 9.06 8.50 -11.87
CA ILE A 278 8.49 9.80 -11.53
C ILE A 278 9.61 10.83 -11.66
N ARG A 279 9.53 11.67 -12.69
CA ARG A 279 10.52 12.69 -13.02
C ARG A 279 10.52 13.85 -12.00
N PRO A 280 11.58 14.68 -11.97
CA PRO A 280 11.65 15.83 -11.06
C PRO A 280 10.47 16.81 -11.16
N ASP A 281 9.84 16.91 -12.33
CA ASP A 281 8.66 17.76 -12.58
C ASP A 281 7.33 17.10 -12.17
N GLY A 282 7.38 15.89 -11.60
CA GLY A 282 6.21 15.12 -11.16
C GLY A 282 5.47 14.41 -12.30
N ARG A 283 5.96 14.41 -13.54
CA ARG A 283 5.41 13.59 -14.62
C ARG A 283 5.98 12.18 -14.58
N THR A 284 5.22 11.23 -15.09
CA THR A 284 5.70 9.86 -15.28
C THR A 284 6.43 9.71 -16.61
N ALA A 285 7.40 8.81 -16.65
CA ALA A 285 8.14 8.46 -17.86
C ALA A 285 8.48 6.96 -17.88
N ASP A 286 8.81 6.47 -19.08
CA ASP A 286 9.31 5.11 -19.34
C ASP A 286 8.46 4.02 -18.69
N ALA A 287 7.14 4.18 -18.73
CA ALA A 287 6.21 3.18 -18.22
C ALA A 287 6.27 1.91 -19.08
N GLU A 288 6.63 0.80 -18.47
CA GLU A 288 6.83 -0.49 -19.14
C GLU A 288 6.35 -1.69 -18.31
N VAL A 289 5.92 -2.75 -18.99
CA VAL A 289 5.52 -4.00 -18.33
C VAL A 289 6.77 -4.83 -18.04
N LEU A 290 7.08 -5.00 -16.76
CA LEU A 290 8.24 -5.78 -16.28
C LEU A 290 7.92 -7.28 -16.24
N ARG A 291 6.70 -7.61 -15.79
CA ARG A 291 6.22 -8.99 -15.64
C ARG A 291 4.72 -9.03 -15.92
N THR A 292 4.23 -10.13 -16.48
CA THR A 292 2.80 -10.30 -16.75
C THR A 292 2.35 -11.74 -16.59
N SER A 293 1.08 -11.92 -16.23
CA SER A 293 0.36 -13.19 -16.26
C SER A 293 -0.95 -12.97 -17.02
N GLY A 294 -0.88 -12.97 -18.35
CA GLY A 294 -2.06 -12.96 -19.21
C GLY A 294 -2.87 -11.66 -19.18
N LEU A 295 -2.28 -10.51 -18.84
CA LEU A 295 -3.00 -9.22 -18.87
C LEU A 295 -3.52 -8.87 -20.28
N GLY A 296 -2.77 -9.27 -21.32
CA GLY A 296 -3.19 -9.19 -22.72
C GLY A 296 -3.68 -7.81 -23.14
N GLN A 297 -4.93 -7.75 -23.59
CA GLN A 297 -5.57 -6.56 -24.16
C GLN A 297 -5.64 -5.33 -23.25
N TRP A 298 -5.52 -5.48 -21.91
CA TRP A 298 -5.60 -4.34 -20.99
C TRP A 298 -4.26 -3.64 -20.74
N GLY A 299 -3.14 -4.24 -21.19
CA GLY A 299 -1.80 -3.67 -21.02
C GLY A 299 -1.68 -2.24 -21.54
N PRO A 300 -2.06 -1.94 -22.80
CA PRO A 300 -1.96 -0.59 -23.36
C PRO A 300 -2.74 0.46 -22.57
N GLY A 301 -3.94 0.14 -22.09
CA GLY A 301 -4.77 1.07 -21.30
C GLY A 301 -4.16 1.38 -19.93
N ILE A 302 -3.57 0.38 -19.28
CA ILE A 302 -2.82 0.56 -18.02
C ILE A 302 -1.59 1.45 -18.24
N LEU A 303 -0.80 1.20 -19.29
CA LEU A 303 0.37 2.03 -19.61
C LEU A 303 -0.04 3.48 -19.94
N LYS A 304 -1.14 3.68 -20.66
CA LYS A 304 -1.70 5.00 -20.94
C LYS A 304 -2.13 5.72 -19.66
N GLN A 305 -2.78 5.02 -18.74
CA GLN A 305 -3.17 5.58 -17.43
C GLN A 305 -1.94 6.06 -16.66
N ILE A 306 -0.88 5.25 -16.58
CA ILE A 306 0.36 5.60 -15.88
C ILE A 306 1.02 6.83 -16.50
N LYS A 307 1.13 6.87 -17.83
CA LYS A 307 1.69 8.02 -18.57
C LYS A 307 0.94 9.34 -18.32
N GLY A 308 -0.33 9.28 -17.96
CA GLY A 308 -1.13 10.46 -17.64
C GLY A 308 -1.10 10.87 -16.16
N ARG A 309 -0.44 10.10 -15.28
CA ARG A 309 -0.36 10.44 -13.85
C ARG A 309 0.49 11.70 -13.64
N ARG A 310 0.08 12.50 -12.65
CA ARG A 310 0.81 13.68 -12.19
C ARG A 310 1.02 13.58 -10.68
N TYR A 311 2.26 13.75 -10.25
CA TYR A 311 2.69 13.75 -8.86
C TYR A 311 3.12 15.16 -8.43
N VAL A 312 3.24 15.37 -7.12
CA VAL A 312 3.91 16.56 -6.58
C VAL A 312 5.36 16.56 -7.08
N PRO A 313 5.86 17.65 -7.66
CA PRO A 313 7.24 17.71 -8.16
C PRO A 313 8.26 17.42 -7.06
N LEU A 314 9.33 16.74 -7.44
CA LEU A 314 10.36 16.26 -6.52
C LEU A 314 11.46 17.32 -6.36
N THR A 315 12.05 17.33 -5.18
CA THR A 315 13.29 18.04 -4.87
C THR A 315 14.41 17.02 -4.97
N LEU A 316 15.25 17.17 -5.98
CA LEU A 316 16.28 16.23 -6.39
C LEU A 316 17.57 16.99 -6.73
N GLU A 317 18.71 16.31 -6.67
CA GLU A 317 19.97 16.85 -7.17
C GLU A 317 19.92 17.02 -8.69
N ALA A 318 20.73 17.95 -9.21
CA ALA A 318 20.79 18.20 -10.64
C ALA A 318 21.27 16.94 -11.39
N GLY A 319 20.50 16.50 -12.38
CA GLY A 319 20.80 15.31 -13.18
C GLY A 319 20.20 14.00 -12.67
N ASP A 320 19.53 14.00 -11.51
CA ASP A 320 18.82 12.82 -11.01
C ASP A 320 17.64 12.46 -11.95
N PRO A 321 17.53 11.20 -12.41
CA PRO A 321 16.49 10.78 -13.34
C PRO A 321 15.08 10.74 -12.73
N GLY A 322 14.94 10.79 -11.41
CA GLY A 322 13.68 10.71 -10.68
C GLY A 322 13.60 9.54 -9.70
N VAL A 323 12.38 9.22 -9.26
CA VAL A 323 12.10 8.06 -8.39
C VAL A 323 11.46 6.94 -9.20
N PHE A 324 12.08 5.76 -9.21
CA PHE A 324 11.52 4.57 -9.85
C PHE A 324 10.48 3.89 -8.96
N ARG A 325 9.37 3.46 -9.54
CA ARG A 325 8.27 2.74 -8.87
C ARG A 325 7.85 1.52 -9.67
N ILE A 326 7.33 0.52 -8.97
CA ILE A 326 6.71 -0.67 -9.51
C ILE A 326 5.32 -0.80 -8.92
N ASP A 327 4.30 -0.74 -9.76
CA ASP A 327 2.91 -1.02 -9.40
C ASP A 327 2.49 -2.38 -9.98
N ARG A 328 1.81 -3.21 -9.18
CA ARG A 328 1.12 -4.39 -9.68
C ARG A 328 -0.34 -4.09 -9.92
N TYR A 329 -0.76 -4.29 -11.17
CA TYR A 329 -2.16 -4.27 -11.59
C TYR A 329 -2.69 -5.69 -11.64
N THR A 330 -3.77 -5.97 -10.93
CA THR A 330 -4.47 -7.25 -10.93
C THR A 330 -5.88 -7.07 -11.47
N VAL A 331 -6.21 -7.80 -12.53
CA VAL A 331 -7.55 -7.82 -13.13
C VAL A 331 -8.20 -9.17 -12.84
N ARG A 332 -9.34 -9.13 -12.15
CA ARG A 332 -10.04 -10.33 -11.70
C ARG A 332 -11.52 -10.07 -11.48
N ALA A 333 -12.33 -11.13 -11.51
CA ALA A 333 -13.69 -11.13 -10.98
C ALA A 333 -13.70 -11.61 -9.52
N SER A 334 -14.79 -11.33 -8.80
CA SER A 334 -15.00 -11.85 -7.44
C SER A 334 -15.38 -13.34 -7.45
N VAL A 335 -15.00 -14.06 -6.40
CA VAL A 335 -15.42 -15.44 -6.12
C VAL A 335 -16.78 -15.42 -5.44
N GLN A 336 -17.78 -15.98 -6.10
CA GLN A 336 -19.17 -16.00 -5.64
C GLN A 336 -19.86 -17.33 -5.99
N PHE A 337 -21.03 -17.57 -5.39
CA PHE A 337 -21.90 -18.65 -5.84
C PHE A 337 -22.54 -18.25 -7.16
N VAL A 338 -22.36 -19.05 -8.20
CA VAL A 338 -23.05 -18.84 -9.46
C VAL A 338 -24.48 -19.33 -9.33
N THR A 339 -25.44 -18.51 -9.77
CA THR A 339 -26.88 -18.81 -9.76
C THR A 339 -27.15 -20.21 -10.30
N GLY A 340 -27.92 -21.00 -9.55
CA GLY A 340 -28.22 -22.40 -9.91
C GLY A 340 -27.15 -23.42 -9.50
N THR A 341 -26.03 -22.99 -8.90
CA THR A 341 -24.97 -23.89 -8.40
C THR A 341 -24.67 -23.62 -6.92
N ARG A 342 -24.16 -24.64 -6.21
CA ARG A 342 -23.54 -24.47 -4.88
C ARG A 342 -22.01 -24.41 -4.95
N VAL A 343 -21.45 -24.23 -6.14
CA VAL A 343 -20.01 -24.19 -6.35
C VAL A 343 -19.58 -22.72 -6.37
N ARG A 344 -18.60 -22.38 -5.52
CA ARG A 344 -17.98 -21.06 -5.54
C ARG A 344 -17.00 -21.01 -6.70
N GLN A 345 -17.16 -20.05 -7.59
CA GLN A 345 -16.26 -19.82 -8.70
C GLN A 345 -16.15 -18.32 -9.01
N ARG A 346 -15.16 -17.94 -9.81
CA ARG A 346 -15.04 -16.55 -10.27
C ARG A 346 -16.13 -16.25 -11.27
N ALA A 347 -16.91 -15.21 -11.00
CA ALA A 347 -17.99 -14.79 -11.88
C ALA A 347 -18.27 -13.30 -11.71
N GLY A 348 -18.96 -12.72 -12.69
CA GLY A 348 -19.37 -11.31 -12.67
C GLY A 348 -18.37 -10.38 -13.35
N ARG A 349 -18.51 -9.07 -13.06
CA ARG A 349 -17.67 -8.02 -13.66
C ARG A 349 -16.23 -8.12 -13.19
N LEU A 350 -15.32 -7.75 -14.09
CA LEU A 350 -13.91 -7.62 -13.78
C LEU A 350 -13.63 -6.27 -13.13
N SER A 351 -12.74 -6.28 -12.14
CA SER A 351 -12.22 -5.10 -11.47
C SER A 351 -10.70 -5.07 -11.53
N VAL A 352 -10.14 -3.86 -11.46
CA VAL A 352 -8.70 -3.60 -11.41
C VAL A 352 -8.32 -3.28 -9.97
N HIS A 353 -7.32 -3.99 -9.45
CA HIS A 353 -6.74 -3.79 -8.12
C HIS A 353 -5.27 -3.44 -8.28
N VAL A 354 -4.79 -2.45 -7.52
CA VAL A 354 -3.42 -1.94 -7.64
C VAL A 354 -2.72 -1.97 -6.29
N VAL A 355 -1.51 -2.50 -6.28
CA VAL A 355 -0.62 -2.50 -5.11
C VAL A 355 0.76 -2.00 -5.51
N ASP A 356 1.40 -1.27 -4.61
CA ASP A 356 2.75 -0.75 -4.82
C ASP A 356 3.78 -1.81 -4.40
N LEU A 357 4.45 -2.41 -5.39
CA LEU A 357 5.46 -3.44 -5.14
C LEU A 357 6.77 -2.81 -4.66
N THR A 358 7.09 -1.57 -5.05
CA THR A 358 8.26 -0.85 -4.54
C THR A 358 8.28 -0.79 -3.02
N GLU A 359 7.14 -0.49 -2.42
CA GLU A 359 7.00 -0.47 -0.96
C GLU A 359 7.01 -1.86 -0.36
N THR A 360 6.38 -2.83 -1.02
CA THR A 360 6.35 -4.22 -0.57
C THR A 360 7.77 -4.80 -0.49
N ASP A 361 8.59 -4.57 -1.50
CA ASP A 361 9.98 -5.03 -1.57
C ASP A 361 10.88 -4.28 -0.59
N ALA A 362 10.71 -2.96 -0.47
CA ALA A 362 11.46 -2.15 0.51
C ALA A 362 11.15 -2.58 1.95
N LEU A 363 9.88 -2.83 2.28
CA LEU A 363 9.47 -3.33 3.59
C LEU A 363 10.04 -4.72 3.87
N SER A 364 10.00 -5.63 2.89
CA SER A 364 10.62 -6.96 3.00
C SER A 364 12.13 -6.84 3.29
N THR A 365 12.83 -5.97 2.57
CA THR A 365 14.29 -5.77 2.70
C THR A 365 14.69 -5.17 4.06
N VAL A 366 14.01 -4.10 4.50
CA VAL A 366 14.27 -3.48 5.81
C VAL A 366 14.02 -4.48 6.95
N GLN A 367 12.99 -5.31 6.81
CA GLN A 367 12.65 -6.30 7.81
C GLN A 367 13.66 -7.46 7.85
N GLN A 368 14.14 -7.94 6.69
CA GLN A 368 15.24 -8.91 6.61
C GLN A 368 16.51 -8.40 7.30
N GLN A 369 16.88 -7.13 7.07
CA GLN A 369 18.03 -6.50 7.72
C GLN A 369 17.90 -6.44 9.25
N ARG A 370 16.69 -6.13 9.76
CA ARG A 370 16.41 -6.13 11.21
C ARG A 370 16.52 -7.52 11.81
N THR A 371 15.99 -8.55 11.14
CA THR A 371 16.06 -9.94 11.62
C THR A 371 17.50 -10.46 11.60
N ALA A 372 18.28 -10.15 10.56
CA ALA A 372 19.70 -10.49 10.51
C ALA A 372 20.48 -9.83 11.66
N ALA A 373 20.25 -8.53 11.90
CA ALA A 373 20.88 -7.81 13.01
C ALA A 373 20.45 -8.34 14.39
N ALA A 374 19.20 -8.79 14.54
CA ALA A 374 18.72 -9.40 15.78
C ALA A 374 19.37 -10.76 16.05
N ARG A 375 19.55 -11.61 15.01
CA ARG A 375 20.22 -12.91 15.12
C ARG A 375 21.68 -12.78 15.57
N VAL A 376 22.42 -11.82 14.99
CA VAL A 376 23.82 -11.55 15.35
C VAL A 376 23.97 -11.12 16.82
N ARG A 377 23.00 -10.38 17.37
CA ARG A 377 23.02 -9.94 18.79
C ARG A 377 22.68 -11.04 19.79
N THR A 378 22.04 -12.12 19.36
CA THR A 378 21.73 -13.27 20.23
C THR A 378 22.84 -14.33 20.25
N GLU A 379 23.82 -14.22 19.34
CA GLU A 379 24.96 -15.14 19.22
C GLU A 379 26.25 -14.58 19.86
N THR A 380 26.19 -13.38 20.44
CA THR A 380 27.22 -12.72 21.27
C THR A 380 26.73 -12.58 22.69
#